data_AF-A0A2L2Z8M0-F1
#
_entry.id   AF-A0A2L2Z8M0-F1
#
_cell.length_a   1.000
_cell.length_b   1.000
_cell.length_c   1.000
_cell.angle_alpha   90.00
_cell.angle_beta   90.00
_cell.angle_gamma   90.00
#
_symmetry.space_group_name_H-M   'P 1'
#
loop_
_entity.id
_entity.type
_entity.pdbx_description
1 polymer ?
#
loop_
_entity_poly.entity_id
_entity_poly.type
_entity_poly.pdbx_seq_one_letter_code
_entity_poly.pdbx_strand_id
1 'polypeptide(L)' 'KNRPLHVSVRFYGRFVALNSLMQGVWCSEVRGVIFPFNSGQVFQIMILVEANCYMIAVINHHSFEFNHRIPI' A
#
# COMPACT_ATOMS: atom_id res chain seq x y z
N LYS A 1 9.54 -16.51 -0.32
CA LYS A 1 8.24 -16.37 0.39
C LYS A 1 7.46 -15.24 -0.26
N ASN A 2 6.19 -15.45 -0.62
CA ASN A 2 5.37 -14.41 -1.25
C ASN A 2 5.04 -13.27 -0.27
N ARG A 3 4.84 -12.05 -0.78
CA ARG A 3 4.33 -10.89 -0.03
C ARG A 3 3.03 -10.44 -0.71
N PRO A 4 1.85 -10.72 -0.13
CA PRO A 4 0.58 -10.38 -0.78
C PRO A 4 0.36 -8.87 -0.87
N LEU A 5 0.83 -8.12 0.13
CA LEU A 5 0.83 -6.66 0.14
C LEU A 5 2.20 -6.12 0.57
N HIS A 6 2.71 -5.15 -0.19
CA HIS A 6 3.85 -4.32 0.14
C HIS A 6 3.43 -2.85 0.00
N VAL A 7 3.57 -2.09 1.09
CA VAL A 7 3.33 -0.65 1.12
C VAL A 7 4.69 0.05 1.25
N SER A 8 5.10 0.81 0.23
CA SER A 8 6.36 1.54 0.20
C SER A 8 6.12 3.04 0.16
N VAL A 9 6.39 3.74 1.27
CA VAL A 9 6.31 5.20 1.35
C VAL A 9 7.60 5.80 0.80
N ARG A 10 7.54 6.50 -0.34
CA ARG A 10 8.72 7.08 -1.01
C ARG A 10 8.68 8.61 -0.90
N PHE A 11 9.38 9.15 0.10
CA PHE A 11 9.40 10.59 0.41
C PHE A 11 9.97 11.46 -0.72
N TYR A 12 11.07 11.05 -1.35
CA TYR A 12 11.72 11.86 -2.40
C TYR A 12 10.78 12.08 -3.60
N GLY A 13 10.09 11.03 -4.06
CA GLY A 13 9.11 11.13 -5.14
C GLY A 13 7.71 11.56 -4.69
N ARG A 14 7.47 11.68 -3.38
CA ARG A 14 6.17 11.96 -2.76
C ARG A 14 5.04 11.07 -3.28
N PHE A 15 5.25 9.75 -3.25
CA PHE A 15 4.19 8.79 -3.56
C PHE A 15 4.29 7.52 -2.71
N VAL A 16 3.18 6.80 -2.63
CA VAL A 16 3.12 5.45 -2.05
C VAL A 16 3.13 4.45 -3.20
N ALA A 17 4.05 3.49 -3.19
CA ALA A 17 4.02 2.35 -4.10
C ALA A 17 3.40 1.14 -3.40
N LEU A 18 2.38 0.56 -4.03
CA LEU A 18 1.71 -0.67 -3.60
C LEU A 18 2.09 -1.79 -4.55
N ASN A 19 2.44 -2.95 -4.01
CA ASN A 19 2.84 -4.09 -4.84
C ASN A 19 2.65 -5.43 -4.12
N SER A 20 2.86 -6.52 -4.86
CA SER A 20 3.00 -7.87 -4.34
C SER A 20 4.32 -8.47 -4.83
N LEU A 21 4.93 -9.31 -3.99
CA LEU A 21 6.09 -10.12 -4.36
C LEU A 21 5.63 -11.56 -4.56
N MET A 22 5.74 -12.08 -5.78
CA MET A 22 5.32 -13.44 -6.13
C MET A 22 6.51 -14.19 -6.70
N GLN A 23 6.82 -15.37 -6.14
CA GLN A 23 7.94 -16.21 -6.57
C GLN A 23 9.29 -15.47 -6.61
N GLY A 24 9.49 -14.50 -5.71
CA GLY A 24 10.71 -13.70 -5.63
C GLY A 24 10.77 -12.52 -6.60
N VAL A 25 9.73 -12.29 -7.41
CA VAL A 25 9.65 -11.20 -8.38
C VAL A 25 8.58 -10.19 -7.98
N TRP A 26 8.89 -8.90 -8.11
CA TRP A 26 7.93 -7.83 -7.91
C TRP A 26 6.98 -7.75 -9.09
N CYS A 27 5.67 -7.70 -8.81
CA CYS A 27 4.66 -7.45 -9.84
C CYS A 27 4.66 -5.96 -10.24
N SER A 28 3.68 -5.54 -11.05
CA SER A 28 3.54 -4.12 -11.43
C SER A 28 3.17 -3.24 -10.24
N GLU A 29 3.86 -2.11 -10.07
CA GLU A 29 3.54 -1.15 -9.01
C GLU A 29 2.21 -0.44 -9.27
N VAL A 30 1.39 -0.29 -8.23
CA VAL A 30 0.28 0.66 -8.20
C VAL A 30 0.75 1.88 -7.41
N ARG A 31 0.65 3.07 -8.00
CA ARG A 31 1.04 4.32 -7.34
C ARG A 31 -0.19 4.97 -6.72
N GLY A 32 -0.07 5.31 -5.44
CA GLY A 32 -1.08 6.07 -4.73
C GLY A 32 -1.26 7.47 -5.33
N VAL A 33 -2.52 7.91 -5.43
CA VAL A 33 -2.87 9.23 -5.98
C VAL A 33 -2.53 10.36 -5.01
N ILE A 34 -2.52 10.06 -3.71
CA ILE A 34 -2.20 11.01 -2.65
C ILE A 34 -0.95 10.60 -1.86
N PHE A 35 -0.30 11.58 -1.23
CA PHE A 35 0.83 11.37 -0.34
C PHE A 35 0.55 11.96 1.05
N PRO A 36 -0.12 11.22 1.95
CA PRO A 36 -0.59 11.70 3.25
C PRO A 36 0.50 11.63 4.35
N PHE A 37 1.78 11.73 3.98
CA PHE A 37 2.90 11.62 4.92
C PHE A 37 3.70 12.91 4.98
N ASN A 38 4.09 13.29 6.19
CA ASN A 38 4.99 14.40 6.46
C ASN A 38 6.20 13.90 7.26
N SER A 39 7.40 14.36 6.89
CA SER A 39 8.61 13.96 7.60
C SER A 39 8.57 14.48 9.03
N GLY A 40 8.98 13.64 10.00
CA GLY A 40 8.99 13.98 11.42
C GLY A 40 7.61 14.02 12.09
N GLN A 41 6.52 13.71 11.38
CA GLN A 41 5.17 13.67 11.93
C GLN A 41 4.74 12.24 12.25
N VAL A 42 3.98 12.08 13.32
CA VAL A 42 3.33 10.79 13.64
C VAL A 42 2.24 10.49 12.62
N PHE A 43 2.08 9.22 12.29
CA PHE A 43 1.04 8.76 11.38
C PHE A 43 0.44 7.44 11.87
N GLN A 44 -0.80 7.17 11.46
CA GLN A 44 -1.46 5.88 11.66
C GLN A 44 -1.82 5.31 10.29
N ILE A 45 -1.48 4.03 10.08
CA ILE A 45 -1.93 3.25 8.93
C ILE A 45 -2.90 2.19 9.43
N MET A 46 -4.07 2.11 8.81
CA MET A 46 -5.02 1.02 8.98
C MET A 46 -5.09 0.23 7.67
N ILE A 47 -4.99 -1.09 7.77
CA ILE A 47 -5.13 -2.00 6.63
C ILE A 47 -6.30 -2.93 6.93
N LEU A 48 -7.39 -2.75 6.20
CA LEU A 48 -8.56 -3.62 6.25
C LEU A 48 -8.47 -4.63 5.10
N VAL A 49 -8.70 -5.90 5.41
CA VAL A 49 -8.71 -6.98 4.43
C VAL A 49 -10.16 -7.26 4.07
N GLU A 50 -10.54 -6.87 2.87
CA GLU A 50 -11.85 -7.16 2.28
C GLU A 50 -11.77 -8.43 1.41
N ALA A 51 -12.92 -8.93 0.97
CA ALA A 51 -12.99 -10.14 0.14
C ALA A 51 -12.16 -10.03 -1.17
N ASN A 52 -12.08 -8.83 -1.76
CA ASN A 52 -11.46 -8.62 -3.07
C ASN A 52 -10.20 -7.74 -3.05
N CYS A 53 -9.97 -6.98 -1.97
CA CYS A 53 -8.88 -6.03 -1.90
C CYS A 53 -8.39 -5.75 -0.47
N TYR A 54 -7.28 -5.02 -0.37
CA TYR A 54 -6.87 -4.33 0.84
C TYR A 54 -7.33 -2.88 0.76
N MET A 55 -8.06 -2.41 1.77
CA MET A 55 -8.34 -0.99 1.98
C MET A 55 -7.31 -0.40 2.95
N ILE A 56 -6.62 0.64 2.50
CA ILE A 56 -5.53 1.27 3.27
C ILE A 56 -5.93 2.72 3.58
N ALA A 57 -6.04 3.03 4.87
CA ALA A 57 -6.30 4.37 5.36
C ALA A 57 -5.09 4.93 6.09
N VAL A 58 -4.83 6.23 5.89
CA VAL A 58 -3.75 6.97 6.56
C VAL A 58 -4.36 8.19 7.24
N ILE A 59 -4.10 8.38 8.54
CA ILE A 59 -4.64 9.50 9.35
C ILE A 59 -6.17 9.65 9.13
N ASN A 60 -6.90 8.54 9.25
CA ASN A 60 -8.36 8.45 9.09
C ASN A 60 -8.94 8.82 7.70
N HIS A 61 -8.11 9.00 6.67
CA HIS A 61 -8.56 9.14 5.29
C HIS A 61 -8.41 7.83 4.51
N HIS A 62 -9.49 7.35 3.87
CA HIS A 62 -9.44 6.23 2.92
C HIS A 62 -8.54 6.62 1.74
N SER A 63 -7.32 6.09 1.75
CA SER A 63 -6.24 6.62 0.92
C SER A 63 -5.98 5.74 -0.30
N PHE A 64 -6.08 4.42 -0.17
CA PHE A 64 -5.75 3.49 -1.24
C PHE A 64 -6.59 2.20 -1.19
N GLU A 65 -6.87 1.66 -2.38
CA GLU A 65 -7.43 0.32 -2.56
C GLU A 65 -6.43 -0.51 -3.39
N PHE A 66 -6.17 -1.75 -2.96
CA PHE A 66 -5.24 -2.65 -3.64
C PHE A 66 -5.84 -4.04 -3.79
N ASN A 67 -6.24 -4.41 -5.00
CA ASN A 67 -6.84 -5.71 -5.31
C ASN A 67 -5.89 -6.87 -4.96
N HIS A 68 -6.46 -7.95 -4.43
CA HIS A 68 -5.70 -9.16 -4.11
C HIS A 68 -5.07 -9.74 -5.39
N ARG A 69 -3.76 -9.92 -5.38
CA ARG A 69 -3.02 -10.64 -6.44
C ARG A 69 -2.70 -12.08 -6.06
N ILE A 70 -2.86 -12.39 -4.78
CA ILE A 70 -2.66 -13.71 -4.21
C ILE A 70 -3.98 -14.05 -3.51
N PRO A 71 -4.56 -15.23 -3.76
CA PRO A 71 -5.74 -15.69 -3.03
C PRO A 71 -5.54 -15.58 -1.52
N ILE A 72 -6.58 -15.13 -0.81
CA ILE A 72 -6.61 -15.08 0.66
C ILE A 72 -6.70 -16.50 1.22
#